data_AF-A0A5B7GVT4-F1
#
_entry.id   AF-A0A5B7GVT4-F1
#
_cell.length_a   1.000
_cell.length_b   1.000
_cell.length_c   1.000
_cell.angle_alpha   90.00
_cell.angle_beta   90.00
_cell.angle_gamma   90.00
#
_symmetry.space_group_name_H-M   'P 1'
#
loop_
_entity.id
_entity.type
_entity.pdbx_description
1 polymer ?
#
loop_
_entity_poly.entity_id
_entity_poly.type
_entity_poly.pdbx_seq_one_letter_code
_entity_poly.pdbx_strand_id
1 'polypeptide(L)'
;MFVGWWWLYCTLFIVVYRSSLIAHLSVPGTANAIDSFEQMLDEGGWTWGYEPSYGSGWEWFKTNTNPIIKRIYEGMEVLEFPEQMERVLKGRHALITWKYKIKSLVAALYTDEYGNTPIYTARQVYFNYGGYGWCFR
;
A
#
# COMPACT_ATOMS: atom_id res chain seq x y z
N MET A 1 53.86 15.85 -2.66
CA MET A 1 52.74 16.17 -3.56
C MET A 1 51.72 15.03 -3.68
N PHE A 2 52.14 13.80 -4.04
CA PHE A 2 51.24 12.64 -4.17
C PHE A 2 50.43 12.30 -2.91
N VAL A 3 51.04 12.38 -1.72
CA VAL A 3 50.36 12.07 -0.46
C VAL A 3 49.23 13.05 -0.16
N GLY A 4 49.42 14.35 -0.42
CA GLY A 4 48.38 15.37 -0.20
C GLY A 4 47.19 15.21 -1.15
N TRP A 5 47.47 14.88 -2.42
CA TRP A 5 46.42 14.59 -3.41
C TRP A 5 45.64 13.32 -3.05
N TRP A 6 46.32 12.26 -2.62
CA TRP A 6 45.70 11.04 -2.15
C TRP A 6 44.81 11.29 -0.92
N TRP A 7 45.29 12.08 0.03
CA TRP A 7 44.54 12.43 1.24
C TRP A 7 43.26 13.20 0.90
N LEU A 8 43.36 14.21 0.03
CA LEU A 8 42.20 14.94 -0.48
C LEU A 8 41.19 14.02 -1.17
N TYR A 9 41.67 13.10 -2.01
CA TYR A 9 40.81 12.14 -2.71
C TYR A 9 40.04 11.24 -1.72
N CYS A 10 40.73 10.70 -0.71
CA CYS A 10 40.08 9.87 0.32
C CYS A 10 39.03 10.67 1.11
N THR A 11 39.34 11.90 1.53
CA THR A 11 38.38 12.75 2.26
C THR A 11 37.14 13.03 1.41
N LEU A 12 37.33 13.35 0.12
CA LEU A 12 36.24 13.65 -0.80
C LEU A 12 35.33 12.42 -0.98
N PHE A 13 35.91 11.23 -1.11
CA PHE A 13 35.16 9.97 -1.21
C PHE A 13 34.32 9.69 0.04
N ILE A 14 34.90 9.86 1.24
CA ILE A 14 34.19 9.64 2.51
C ILE A 14 33.00 10.60 2.62
N VAL A 15 33.20 11.88 2.26
CA VAL A 15 32.13 12.89 2.31
C VAL A 15 31.01 12.54 1.34
N VAL A 16 31.33 12.22 0.08
CA VAL A 16 30.32 11.86 -0.93
C VAL A 16 29.55 10.62 -0.52
N TYR A 17 30.22 9.57 -0.05
CA TYR A 17 29.57 8.34 0.42
C TYR A 17 28.64 8.62 1.60
N ARG A 18 29.11 9.38 2.60
CA ARG A 18 28.31 9.73 3.77
C ARG A 18 27.09 10.57 3.39
N SER A 19 27.25 11.54 2.49
CA SER A 19 26.14 12.34 1.98
C SER A 19 25.13 11.50 1.20
N SER A 20 25.59 10.59 0.34
CA SER A 20 24.71 9.67 -0.39
C SER A 20 23.96 8.72 0.55
N LEU A 21 24.63 8.20 1.58
CA LEU A 21 24.02 7.32 2.58
C LEU A 21 22.96 8.08 3.41
N ILE A 22 23.29 9.28 3.87
CA ILE A 22 22.34 10.14 4.60
C ILE A 22 21.15 10.46 3.70
N ALA A 23 21.37 10.86 2.44
CA ALA A 23 20.29 11.13 1.51
C ALA A 23 19.38 9.91 1.34
N HIS A 24 19.96 8.73 1.13
CA HIS A 24 19.20 7.49 0.95
C HIS A 24 18.43 7.07 2.20
N LEU A 25 18.99 7.24 3.41
CA LEU A 25 18.31 6.92 4.67
C LEU A 25 17.32 8.00 5.11
N SER A 26 17.53 9.26 4.71
CA SER A 26 16.67 10.39 5.04
C SER A 26 15.37 10.40 4.25
N VAL A 27 15.37 9.77 3.08
CA VAL A 27 14.14 9.48 2.34
C VAL A 27 13.67 8.12 2.85
N PRO A 28 12.72 8.05 3.81
CA PRO A 28 12.08 6.78 4.10
C PRO A 28 11.56 6.25 2.77
N GLY A 29 11.98 5.05 2.39
CA GLY A 29 11.58 4.43 1.14
C GLY A 29 10.06 4.48 1.07
N THR A 30 9.53 5.41 0.26
CA THR A 30 8.10 5.52 0.05
C THR A 30 7.74 4.29 -0.74
N ALA A 31 7.27 3.24 -0.04
CA ALA A 31 6.56 2.16 -0.69
C ALA A 31 5.54 2.82 -1.61
N ASN A 32 5.55 2.45 -2.90
CA ASN A 32 4.64 3.03 -3.90
C ASN A 32 3.24 3.00 -3.31
N ALA A 33 2.75 4.18 -2.93
CA ALA A 33 1.43 4.35 -2.38
C ALA A 33 0.47 4.17 -3.55
N ILE A 34 0.02 2.93 -3.76
CA ILE A 34 -1.03 2.61 -4.72
C ILE A 34 -2.33 3.19 -4.17
N ASP A 35 -2.51 4.48 -4.43
CA ASP A 35 -3.62 5.27 -3.91
C ASP A 35 -4.82 5.25 -4.84
N SER A 36 -4.68 4.74 -6.07
CA SER A 36 -5.79 4.60 -7.02
C SER A 36 -5.91 3.17 -7.57
N PHE A 37 -7.14 2.81 -7.95
CA PHE A 37 -7.41 1.57 -8.67
C PHE A 37 -6.74 1.50 -10.04
N GLU A 38 -6.52 2.64 -10.68
CA GLU A 38 -5.76 2.76 -11.93
C GLU A 38 -4.31 2.29 -11.74
N GLN A 39 -3.61 2.87 -10.76
CA GLN A 39 -2.24 2.49 -10.44
C GLN A 39 -2.12 1.01 -10.06
N MET A 40 -3.11 0.47 -9.35
CA MET A 40 -3.12 -0.94 -8.95
C MET A 40 -3.27 -1.89 -10.14
N LEU A 41 -4.06 -1.51 -11.14
CA LEU A 41 -4.20 -2.29 -12.36
C LEU A 41 -2.97 -2.18 -13.27
N ASP A 42 -2.35 -1.00 -13.33
CA ASP A 42 -1.15 -0.75 -14.14
C ASP A 42 0.07 -1.53 -13.64
N GLU A 43 0.24 -1.67 -12.32
CA GLU A 43 1.32 -2.48 -11.74
C GLU A 43 1.16 -3.98 -12.01
N GLY A 44 -0.09 -4.45 -12.19
CA GLY A 44 -0.41 -5.83 -12.55
C GLY A 44 -0.10 -6.88 -11.47
N GLY A 45 -0.69 -8.08 -11.59
CA GLY A 45 -0.42 -9.20 -10.68
C GLY A 45 -1.01 -9.06 -9.27
N TRP A 46 -1.88 -8.07 -9.06
CA TRP A 46 -2.64 -7.87 -7.83
C TRP A 46 -3.92 -8.70 -7.83
N THR A 47 -4.26 -9.27 -6.67
CA THR A 47 -5.55 -9.91 -6.41
C THR A 47 -6.35 -9.09 -5.41
N TRP A 48 -7.69 -9.18 -5.47
CA TRP A 48 -8.56 -8.32 -4.66
C TRP A 48 -9.51 -9.17 -3.83
N GLY A 49 -9.57 -8.89 -2.53
CA GLY A 49 -10.46 -9.56 -1.60
C GLY A 49 -11.64 -8.65 -1.26
N TYR A 50 -12.84 -9.21 -1.24
CA TYR A 50 -14.01 -8.56 -0.67
C TYR A 50 -14.67 -9.47 0.38
N GLU A 51 -15.07 -8.90 1.50
CA GLU A 51 -15.73 -9.65 2.58
C GLU A 51 -17.09 -10.18 2.08
N PRO A 52 -17.60 -11.34 2.55
CA PRO A 52 -18.90 -11.89 2.15
C PRO A 52 -20.12 -11.09 2.66
N SER A 53 -20.00 -9.77 2.71
CA SER A 53 -21.06 -8.82 2.94
C SER A 53 -21.59 -8.31 1.60
N TYR A 54 -22.62 -8.96 1.06
CA TYR A 54 -23.33 -8.56 -0.17
C TYR A 54 -24.17 -7.28 0.03
N GLY A 55 -23.56 -6.23 0.58
CA GLY A 55 -24.19 -4.95 0.90
C GLY A 55 -24.12 -3.95 -0.25
N SER A 56 -24.33 -2.68 0.09
CA SER A 56 -24.40 -1.57 -0.87
C SER A 56 -23.15 -1.38 -1.72
N GLY A 57 -21.95 -1.68 -1.20
CA GLY A 57 -20.73 -1.63 -1.99
C GLY A 57 -20.64 -2.69 -3.06
N TRP A 58 -21.10 -3.92 -2.79
CA TRP A 58 -21.12 -5.00 -3.78
C TRP A 58 -22.00 -4.66 -4.97
N GLU A 59 -23.22 -4.16 -4.70
CA GLU A 59 -24.13 -3.73 -5.76
C GLU A 59 -23.58 -2.51 -6.51
N TRP A 60 -22.86 -1.61 -5.82
CA TRP A 60 -22.18 -0.51 -6.49
C TRP A 60 -21.10 -0.99 -7.45
N PHE A 61 -20.23 -1.92 -7.04
CA PHE A 61 -19.22 -2.50 -7.94
C PHE A 61 -19.86 -3.16 -9.17
N LYS A 62 -20.99 -3.85 -8.99
CA LYS A 62 -21.73 -4.51 -10.06
C LYS A 62 -22.43 -3.54 -11.03
N THR A 63 -23.01 -2.47 -10.52
CA THR A 63 -23.81 -1.50 -11.31
C THR A 63 -22.98 -0.36 -11.90
N ASN A 64 -21.74 -0.20 -11.48
CA ASN A 64 -20.88 0.88 -11.95
C ASN A 64 -20.54 0.75 -13.44
N THR A 65 -20.57 1.87 -14.15
CA THR A 65 -20.28 1.94 -15.59
C THR A 65 -18.80 2.13 -15.90
N ASN A 66 -17.97 2.45 -14.91
CA ASN A 66 -16.54 2.67 -15.12
C ASN A 66 -15.81 1.35 -15.45
N PRO A 67 -15.09 1.27 -16.59
CA PRO A 67 -14.40 0.04 -17.01
C PRO A 67 -13.33 -0.43 -16.01
N ILE A 68 -12.70 0.48 -15.28
CA ILE A 68 -11.65 0.19 -14.29
C ILE A 68 -12.24 -0.58 -13.10
N ILE A 69 -13.35 -0.07 -12.59
CA ILE A 69 -14.06 -0.64 -11.45
C ILE A 69 -14.65 -2.00 -11.81
N LYS A 70 -15.17 -2.13 -13.03
CA LYS A 70 -15.68 -3.41 -13.54
C LYS A 70 -14.57 -4.46 -13.66
N ARG A 71 -13.38 -4.08 -14.12
CA ARG A 71 -12.23 -4.99 -14.20
C ARG A 71 -11.78 -5.46 -12.82
N ILE A 72 -11.84 -4.58 -11.81
CA ILE A 72 -11.59 -4.95 -10.42
C ILE A 72 -12.71 -5.85 -9.87
N TYR A 73 -13.95 -5.64 -10.27
CA TYR A 73 -15.04 -6.52 -9.85
C TYR A 73 -14.88 -7.95 -10.41
N GLU A 74 -14.43 -8.09 -11.66
CA GLU A 74 -14.34 -9.39 -12.36
C GLU A 74 -13.33 -10.39 -11.76
N GLY A 75 -12.31 -9.91 -11.07
CA GLY A 75 -11.28 -10.72 -10.40
C GLY A 75 -11.31 -10.60 -8.88
N MET A 76 -12.42 -10.08 -8.34
CA MET A 76 -12.61 -9.93 -6.90
C MET A 76 -12.96 -11.29 -6.29
N GLU A 77 -12.17 -11.72 -5.31
CA GLU A 77 -12.38 -12.95 -4.57
C GLU A 77 -13.15 -12.67 -3.28
N VAL A 78 -14.25 -13.38 -3.09
CA VAL A 78 -15.03 -13.32 -1.84
C VAL A 78 -14.43 -14.30 -0.84
N LEU A 79 -13.80 -13.77 0.21
CA LEU A 79 -13.09 -14.55 1.23
C LEU A 79 -13.41 -13.97 2.62
N GLU A 80 -13.25 -14.80 3.66
CA GLU A 80 -13.41 -14.35 5.03
C GLU A 80 -12.26 -13.42 5.47
N PHE A 81 -12.56 -12.47 6.36
CA PHE A 81 -11.60 -11.44 6.78
C PHE A 81 -10.24 -12.00 7.27
N PRO A 82 -10.18 -13.06 8.11
CA PRO A 82 -8.90 -13.59 8.59
C PRO A 82 -8.03 -14.14 7.43
N GLU A 83 -8.64 -14.82 6.47
CA GLU A 83 -7.94 -15.38 5.31
C GLU A 83 -7.45 -14.27 4.38
N GLN A 84 -8.26 -13.23 4.16
CA GLN A 84 -7.88 -12.06 3.37
C GLN A 84 -6.69 -11.34 3.99
N MET A 85 -6.69 -11.15 5.31
CA MET A 85 -5.58 -10.50 6.00
C MET A 85 -4.29 -11.32 5.92
N GLU A 86 -4.37 -12.66 5.97
CA GLU A 86 -3.19 -13.50 5.75
C GLU A 86 -2.60 -13.30 4.35
N ARG A 87 -3.46 -13.16 3.33
CA ARG A 87 -3.03 -12.88 1.95
C ARG A 87 -2.48 -11.46 1.79
N VAL A 88 -3.09 -10.46 2.43
CA VAL A 88 -2.57 -9.08 2.48
C VAL A 88 -1.16 -9.07 3.06
N LEU A 89 -0.93 -9.81 4.14
CA LEU A 89 0.39 -9.89 4.80
C LEU A 89 1.45 -10.62 3.96
N LYS A 90 1.04 -11.57 3.11
CA LYS A 90 1.90 -12.23 2.11
C LYS A 90 2.24 -11.31 0.93
N GLY A 91 1.50 -10.22 0.76
CA GLY A 91 1.69 -9.21 -0.28
C GLY A 91 0.93 -9.53 -1.58
N ARG A 92 0.81 -8.54 -2.48
CA ARG A 92 0.09 -8.61 -3.77
C ARG A 92 -1.40 -8.99 -3.68
N HIS A 93 -1.99 -8.83 -2.50
CA HIS A 93 -3.42 -8.95 -2.27
C HIS A 93 -3.93 -7.66 -1.61
N ALA A 94 -4.99 -7.09 -2.16
CA ALA A 94 -5.63 -5.90 -1.62
C ALA A 94 -6.99 -6.26 -1.03
N LEU A 95 -7.18 -5.95 0.25
CA LEU A 95 -8.48 -6.09 0.90
C LEU A 95 -9.32 -4.83 0.65
N ILE A 96 -10.49 -4.98 0.05
CA ILE A 96 -11.43 -3.86 -0.21
C ILE A 96 -12.59 -3.95 0.77
N THR A 97 -12.69 -2.99 1.69
CA THR A 97 -13.84 -2.86 2.59
C THR A 97 -13.99 -1.41 3.08
N TRP A 98 -14.83 -1.17 4.07
CA TRP A 98 -15.08 0.16 4.62
C TRP A 98 -13.80 0.76 5.19
N LYS A 99 -13.46 1.99 4.79
CA LYS A 99 -12.22 2.67 5.19
C LYS A 99 -12.03 2.74 6.70
N TYR A 100 -13.09 3.11 7.43
CA TYR A 100 -13.03 3.23 8.89
C TYR A 100 -12.88 1.87 9.58
N LYS A 101 -13.46 0.81 9.01
CA LYS A 101 -13.31 -0.57 9.51
C LYS A 101 -11.87 -1.06 9.33
N ILE A 102 -11.27 -0.85 8.16
CA ILE A 102 -9.85 -1.17 7.94
C ILE A 102 -8.98 -0.39 8.90
N LYS A 103 -9.19 0.93 9.01
CA LYS A 103 -8.36 1.79 9.85
C LYS A 103 -8.41 1.37 11.32
N SER A 104 -9.59 1.02 11.85
CA SER A 104 -9.71 0.56 13.24
C SER A 104 -9.08 -0.81 13.44
N LEU A 105 -9.28 -1.76 12.51
CA LEU A 105 -8.71 -3.10 12.61
C LEU A 105 -7.19 -3.11 12.49
N VAL A 106 -6.64 -2.32 11.56
CA VAL A 106 -5.20 -2.15 11.40
C VAL A 106 -4.58 -1.47 12.63
N ALA A 107 -5.24 -0.45 13.18
CA ALA A 107 -4.80 0.20 14.41
C ALA A 107 -4.84 -0.74 15.63
N ALA A 108 -5.85 -1.61 15.72
CA ALA A 108 -6.04 -2.48 16.87
C ALA A 108 -5.19 -3.76 16.83
N LEU A 109 -4.99 -4.35 15.64
CA LEU A 109 -4.42 -5.70 15.50
C LEU A 109 -3.02 -5.72 14.87
N TYR A 110 -2.64 -4.67 14.13
CA TYR A 110 -1.43 -4.67 13.30
C TYR A 110 -0.52 -3.47 13.55
N THR A 111 -0.84 -2.63 14.52
CA THR A 111 0.02 -1.53 14.95
C THR A 111 0.68 -1.91 16.25
N ASP A 112 2.01 -1.90 16.29
CA ASP A 112 2.76 -2.22 17.50
C ASP A 112 2.71 -1.06 18.52
N GLU A 113 3.24 -1.31 19.73
CA GLU A 113 3.33 -0.29 20.80
C GLU A 113 4.19 0.94 20.40
N TYR A 114 5.01 0.80 19.35
CA TYR A 114 5.89 1.84 18.81
C TYR A 114 5.25 2.60 17.64
N GLY A 115 4.03 2.26 17.23
CA GLY A 115 3.30 2.90 16.13
C GLY A 115 3.69 2.41 14.73
N ASN A 116 4.44 1.32 14.60
CA ASN A 116 4.73 0.71 13.31
C ASN A 116 3.53 -0.08 12.81
N THR A 117 3.08 0.26 11.61
CA THR A 117 2.01 -0.44 10.91
C THR A 117 2.58 -1.01 9.61
N PRO A 118 2.72 -2.34 9.45
CA PRO A 118 3.30 -2.95 8.26
C PRO A 118 2.33 -2.99 7.07
N ILE A 119 1.17 -2.35 7.19
CA ILE A 119 0.08 -2.38 6.22
C ILE A 119 -0.20 -0.95 5.77
N TYR A 120 -0.12 -0.72 4.47
CA TYR A 120 -0.53 0.53 3.87
C TYR A 120 -2.04 0.54 3.65
N THR A 121 -2.69 1.65 4.02
CA THR A 121 -4.11 1.89 3.71
C THR A 121 -4.21 3.04 2.73
N ALA A 122 -4.87 2.81 1.61
CA ALA A 122 -5.03 3.82 0.57
C ALA A 122 -5.77 5.07 1.07
N ARG A 123 -5.34 6.23 0.58
CA ARG A 123 -5.89 7.53 0.97
C ARG A 123 -7.18 7.83 0.23
N GLN A 124 -7.24 7.46 -1.06
CA GLN A 124 -8.41 7.65 -1.89
C GLN A 124 -9.57 6.79 -1.40
N VAL A 125 -10.77 7.32 -1.58
CA VAL A 125 -12.01 6.67 -1.15
C VAL A 125 -12.90 6.56 -2.37
N TYR A 126 -13.40 5.36 -2.60
CA TYR A 126 -14.42 5.14 -3.62
C TYR A 126 -15.76 4.91 -2.93
N PHE A 127 -16.85 5.38 -3.56
CA PHE A 127 -18.24 5.21 -3.09
C PHE A 127 -18.63 5.93 -1.77
N ASN A 128 -19.36 7.05 -1.89
CA ASN A 128 -20.01 7.80 -0.79
C ASN A 128 -19.06 8.41 0.28
N TYR A 129 -19.56 9.39 1.06
CA TYR A 129 -18.76 10.25 1.98
C TYR A 129 -17.98 9.51 3.10
N GLY A 130 -18.28 8.23 3.34
CA GLY A 130 -17.57 7.37 4.31
C GLY A 130 -16.82 6.19 3.70
N GLY A 131 -16.62 6.20 2.39
CA GLY A 131 -16.53 5.05 1.50
C GLY A 131 -15.51 3.94 1.70
N TYR A 132 -15.36 3.17 0.63
CA TYR A 132 -14.49 2.01 0.56
C TYR A 132 -13.04 2.46 0.41
N GLY A 133 -12.20 1.87 1.26
CA GLY A 133 -10.76 1.95 1.16
C GLY A 133 -10.22 0.54 0.92
N TRP A 134 -8.92 0.47 0.64
CA TRP A 134 -8.24 -0.80 0.57
C TRP A 134 -6.94 -0.74 1.34
N CYS A 135 -6.51 -1.90 1.81
CA CYS A 135 -5.22 -2.07 2.44
C CYS A 135 -4.41 -3.18 1.77
N PHE A 136 -3.10 -2.96 1.73
CA PHE A 136 -2.12 -3.87 1.15
C PHE A 136 -0.78 -3.73 1.88
N ARG A 137 0.15 -4.62 1.57
CA ARG A 137 1.53 -4.59 2.04
C ARG A 137 2.50 -4.44 0.88
#